data_AF-A0AAU9EAK1-F1
#
_entry.id   AF-A0AAU9EAK1-F1
#
_cell.length_a   1.000
_cell.length_b   1.000
_cell.length_c   1.000
_cell.angle_alpha   90.00
_cell.angle_beta   90.00
_cell.angle_gamma   90.00
#
_symmetry.space_group_name_H-M   'P 1'
#
loop_
_entity.id
_entity.type
_entity.pdbx_description
1 polymer ?
#
loop_
_entity_poly.entity_id
_entity_poly.type
_entity_poly.pdbx_seq_one_letter_code
_entity_poly.pdbx_strand_id
1 'polypeptide(L)'
;MGLNVFNFEAIGVMGLVVTVLVFGLEQLGIGVKEENHLNVSKGVSYVAFWFGGVTQVITAIYMTLFGFAGPASTFVATIFALYGFFWLVAANHFRYGGDKNMLGNFCGVVGIITIFLTIIAFKLGLIWPLGVVLFLIILLMFSLVIALTGINPKFIKAAGVFNILIGIGGLFLFWAAVTKGLVL
;
A
#
# COMPACT_ATOMS: atom_id res chain seq x y z
N MET A 1 -18.69 -22.34 16.15
CA MET A 1 -17.81 -21.15 15.97
C MET A 1 -18.39 -20.40 14.80
N GLY A 2 -19.10 -19.28 15.06
CA GLY A 2 -19.82 -18.57 14.00
C GLY A 2 -18.83 -18.01 12.97
N LEU A 3 -19.14 -18.16 11.68
CA LEU A 3 -18.50 -17.38 10.62
C LEU A 3 -18.54 -15.91 11.03
N ASN A 4 -17.39 -15.28 11.29
CA ASN A 4 -17.31 -13.83 11.28
C ASN A 4 -17.70 -13.42 9.86
N VAL A 5 -18.93 -12.92 9.69
CA VAL A 5 -19.53 -12.68 8.36
C VAL A 5 -18.73 -11.60 7.58
N PHE A 6 -17.89 -10.82 8.25
CA PHE A 6 -17.02 -9.81 7.66
C PHE A 6 -15.62 -9.80 8.30
N ASN A 7 -14.57 -9.97 7.49
CA ASN A 7 -13.18 -9.74 7.90
C ASN A 7 -12.69 -8.40 7.34
N PHE A 8 -12.55 -7.39 8.20
CA PHE A 8 -12.04 -6.08 7.82
C PHE A 8 -10.58 -6.11 7.34
N GLU A 9 -9.75 -7.03 7.86
CA GLU A 9 -8.38 -7.18 7.35
C GLU A 9 -8.37 -7.54 5.86
N ALA A 10 -9.30 -8.41 5.44
CA ALA A 10 -9.45 -8.76 4.02
C ALA A 10 -9.82 -7.52 3.17
N ILE A 11 -10.64 -6.61 3.70
CA ILE A 11 -11.00 -5.36 3.03
C ILE A 11 -9.78 -4.45 2.88
N GLY A 12 -8.98 -4.30 3.95
CA GLY A 12 -7.74 -3.53 3.92
C GLY A 12 -6.73 -4.08 2.92
N VAL A 13 -6.50 -5.40 2.93
CA VAL A 13 -5.58 -6.05 1.96
C VAL A 13 -6.10 -5.96 0.53
N MET A 14 -7.40 -6.14 0.31
CA MET A 14 -8.00 -5.92 -1.01
C MET A 14 -7.74 -4.51 -1.51
N GLY A 15 -7.91 -3.52 -0.63
CA GLY A 15 -7.57 -2.13 -0.88
C GLY A 15 -6.13 -1.95 -1.35
N LEU A 16 -5.16 -2.49 -0.59
CA LEU A 16 -3.75 -2.53 -0.96
C LEU A 16 -3.57 -3.12 -2.36
N VAL A 17 -4.04 -4.35 -2.59
CA VAL A 17 -3.82 -5.11 -3.83
C VAL A 17 -4.33 -4.36 -5.04
N VAL A 18 -5.59 -3.89 -5.00
CA VAL A 18 -6.19 -3.15 -6.12
C VAL A 18 -5.38 -1.91 -6.43
N THR A 19 -5.02 -1.13 -5.41
CA THR A 19 -4.30 0.13 -5.62
C THR A 19 -2.90 -0.09 -6.19
N VAL A 20 -2.10 -0.99 -5.62
CA VAL A 20 -0.72 -1.19 -6.11
C VAL A 20 -0.70 -1.83 -7.49
N LEU A 21 -1.64 -2.73 -7.83
CA LEU A 21 -1.68 -3.30 -9.17
C LEU A 21 -2.02 -2.25 -10.22
N VAL A 22 -3.02 -1.39 -9.96
CA VAL A 22 -3.38 -0.29 -10.87
C VAL A 22 -2.20 0.67 -11.03
N PHE A 23 -1.60 1.13 -9.92
CA PHE A 23 -0.43 2.01 -10.00
C PHE A 23 0.76 1.36 -10.70
N GLY A 24 0.97 0.06 -10.49
CA GLY A 24 2.04 -0.71 -11.11
C GLY A 24 1.91 -0.76 -12.62
N LEU A 25 0.72 -1.09 -13.13
CA LEU A 25 0.45 -1.11 -14.57
C LEU A 25 0.65 0.26 -15.21
N GLU A 26 0.15 1.31 -14.56
CA GLU A 26 0.27 2.70 -15.01
C GLU A 26 1.73 3.17 -15.06
N GLN A 27 2.52 2.87 -14.02
CA GLN A 27 3.95 3.19 -13.97
C GLN A 27 4.79 2.40 -14.97
N LEU A 28 4.32 1.23 -15.39
CA LEU A 28 4.90 0.44 -16.48
C LEU A 28 4.45 0.92 -17.87
N GLY A 29 3.50 1.85 -17.95
CA GLY A 29 2.95 2.39 -19.21
C GLY A 29 1.91 1.46 -19.87
N ILE A 30 1.35 0.51 -19.14
CA ILE A 30 0.34 -0.41 -19.65
C ILE A 30 -1.03 0.26 -19.53
N GLY A 31 -1.68 0.56 -20.65
CA GLY A 31 -3.01 1.17 -20.69
C GLY A 31 -3.03 2.70 -20.77
N VAL A 32 -1.86 3.36 -20.73
CA VAL A 32 -1.73 4.82 -20.89
C VAL A 32 -1.72 5.19 -22.37
N LYS A 33 -2.72 5.95 -22.82
CA LYS A 33 -2.65 6.64 -24.13
C LYS A 33 -2.01 8.02 -23.92
N GLU A 34 -0.91 8.28 -24.62
CA GLU A 34 -0.01 9.44 -24.42
C GLU A 34 -0.70 10.82 -24.45
N GLU A 35 -1.86 10.93 -25.09
CA GLU A 35 -2.54 12.21 -25.28
C GLU A 35 -3.30 12.74 -24.03
N ASN A 36 -3.38 11.99 -22.90
CA ASN A 36 -4.25 12.39 -21.79
C ASN A 36 -3.74 12.09 -20.36
N HIS A 37 -2.47 12.35 -20.10
CA HIS A 37 -1.83 12.13 -18.79
C HIS A 37 -2.57 12.75 -17.59
N LEU A 38 -3.27 13.87 -17.78
CA LEU A 38 -4.08 14.51 -16.73
C LEU A 38 -5.29 13.66 -16.31
N ASN A 39 -5.91 12.98 -17.26
CA ASN A 39 -7.05 12.10 -16.98
C ASN A 39 -6.60 10.78 -16.34
N VAL A 40 -5.42 10.28 -16.71
CA VAL A 40 -4.76 9.14 -16.05
C VAL A 40 -4.46 9.47 -14.58
N SER A 41 -3.86 10.63 -14.30
CA SER A 41 -3.59 11.11 -12.93
C SER A 41 -4.87 11.19 -12.08
N LYS A 42 -5.98 11.66 -12.66
CA LYS A 42 -7.28 11.71 -11.97
C LYS A 42 -7.86 10.32 -11.72
N GLY A 43 -7.80 9.41 -12.69
CA GLY A 43 -8.28 8.03 -12.53
C GLY A 43 -7.56 7.29 -11.40
N VAL A 44 -6.22 7.31 -11.40
CA VAL A 44 -5.43 6.65 -10.34
C VAL A 44 -5.63 7.32 -8.98
N SER A 45 -5.93 8.62 -8.94
CA SER A 45 -6.24 9.31 -7.68
C SER A 45 -7.50 8.76 -6.99
N TYR A 46 -8.53 8.38 -7.75
CA TYR A 46 -9.74 7.78 -7.17
C TYR A 46 -9.48 6.39 -6.60
N VAL A 47 -8.68 5.58 -7.29
CA VAL A 47 -8.28 4.26 -6.81
C VAL A 47 -7.42 4.39 -5.55
N ALA A 48 -6.44 5.29 -5.54
CA ALA A 48 -5.66 5.58 -4.34
C ALA A 48 -6.55 6.05 -3.17
N PHE A 49 -7.49 6.95 -3.42
CA PHE A 49 -8.36 7.48 -2.36
C PHE A 49 -9.24 6.38 -1.75
N TRP A 50 -10.05 5.70 -2.58
CA TRP A 50 -11.06 4.77 -2.09
C TRP A 50 -10.47 3.42 -1.67
N PHE A 51 -9.64 2.81 -2.52
CA PHE A 51 -9.06 1.49 -2.26
C PHE A 51 -7.75 1.57 -1.49
N GLY A 52 -6.90 2.55 -1.77
CA GLY A 52 -5.63 2.64 -1.05
C GLY A 52 -5.84 3.21 0.35
N GLY A 53 -6.64 4.28 0.42
CA GLY A 53 -6.81 5.09 1.61
C GLY A 53 -7.96 4.65 2.50
N VAL A 54 -9.19 4.87 2.05
CA VAL A 54 -10.39 4.73 2.87
C VAL A 54 -10.55 3.31 3.44
N THR A 55 -10.44 2.27 2.62
CA THR A 55 -10.57 0.88 3.08
C THR A 55 -9.53 0.53 4.15
N GLN A 56 -8.27 0.95 3.98
CA GLN A 56 -7.20 0.66 4.93
C GLN A 56 -7.33 1.46 6.23
N VAL A 57 -7.72 2.74 6.16
CA VAL A 57 -8.00 3.54 7.37
C VAL A 57 -9.17 2.94 8.14
N ILE A 58 -10.27 2.58 7.47
CA ILE A 58 -11.42 1.93 8.12
C ILE A 58 -11.00 0.59 8.74
N THR A 59 -10.17 -0.19 8.04
CA THR A 59 -9.63 -1.45 8.56
C THR A 59 -8.83 -1.22 9.83
N ALA A 60 -7.92 -0.24 9.83
CA ALA A 60 -7.11 0.10 10.99
C ALA A 60 -7.97 0.55 12.19
N ILE A 61 -8.97 1.41 11.96
CA ILE A 61 -9.92 1.85 12.99
C ILE A 61 -10.68 0.65 13.54
N TYR A 62 -11.21 -0.19 12.66
CA TYR A 62 -11.96 -1.38 13.07
C TYR A 62 -11.10 -2.32 13.92
N MET A 63 -9.88 -2.62 13.49
CA MET A 63 -8.96 -3.46 14.25
C MET A 63 -8.54 -2.83 15.58
N THR A 64 -8.47 -1.51 15.66
CA THR A 64 -8.12 -0.81 16.91
C THR A 64 -9.28 -0.81 17.91
N LEU A 65 -10.52 -0.62 17.44
CA LEU A 65 -11.71 -0.53 18.28
C LEU A 65 -12.34 -1.90 18.61
N PHE A 66 -12.22 -2.85 17.69
CA PHE A 66 -12.94 -4.13 17.73
C PHE A 66 -12.03 -5.35 17.50
N GLY A 67 -10.72 -5.17 17.34
CA GLY A 67 -9.78 -6.27 17.10
C GLY A 67 -9.60 -7.16 18.32
N PHE A 68 -10.03 -8.43 18.19
CA PHE A 68 -10.06 -9.44 19.26
C PHE A 68 -8.73 -10.20 19.51
N ALA A 69 -7.56 -9.77 19.01
CA ALA A 69 -6.40 -10.69 18.83
C ALA A 69 -5.00 -10.20 19.31
N GLY A 70 -4.90 -9.52 20.45
CA GLY A 70 -3.61 -9.31 21.15
C GLY A 70 -2.58 -8.42 20.41
N PRO A 71 -1.30 -8.41 20.85
CA PRO A 71 -0.27 -7.45 20.38
C PRO A 71 -0.02 -7.45 18.87
N ALA A 72 -0.22 -8.60 18.20
CA ALA A 72 -0.05 -8.72 16.76
C ALA A 72 -1.14 -7.99 15.97
N SER A 73 -2.37 -7.89 16.51
CA SER A 73 -3.47 -7.12 15.91
C SER A 73 -3.16 -5.62 15.89
N THR A 74 -2.59 -5.07 16.98
CA THR A 74 -2.19 -3.66 17.04
C THR A 74 -1.09 -3.34 16.03
N PHE A 75 -0.14 -4.26 15.86
CA PHE A 75 0.93 -4.13 14.88
C PHE A 75 0.36 -4.06 13.44
N VAL A 76 -0.53 -4.97 13.07
CA VAL A 76 -1.17 -4.98 11.74
C VAL A 76 -2.08 -3.77 11.53
N ALA A 77 -2.83 -3.35 12.55
CA ALA A 77 -3.64 -2.13 12.50
C ALA A 77 -2.78 -0.88 12.22
N THR A 78 -1.58 -0.82 12.83
CA THR A 78 -0.62 0.27 12.60
C THR A 78 -0.14 0.30 11.15
N ILE A 79 0.11 -0.87 10.55
CA ILE A 79 0.49 -1.00 9.14
C ILE A 79 -0.62 -0.45 8.23
N PHE A 80 -1.88 -0.88 8.45
CA PHE A 80 -3.02 -0.38 7.68
C PHE A 80 -3.24 1.12 7.86
N ALA A 81 -3.06 1.66 9.07
CA ALA A 81 -3.17 3.09 9.32
C ALA A 81 -2.13 3.87 8.49
N LEU A 82 -0.85 3.46 8.57
CA LEU A 82 0.24 4.12 7.85
C LEU A 82 -0.03 4.17 6.34
N TYR A 83 -0.36 3.03 5.74
CA TYR A 83 -0.55 2.98 4.29
C TYR A 83 -1.89 3.56 3.84
N GLY A 84 -2.93 3.46 4.67
CA GLY A 84 -4.19 4.18 4.43
C GLY A 84 -3.96 5.69 4.35
N PHE A 85 -3.27 6.28 5.33
CA PHE A 85 -2.95 7.70 5.28
C PHE A 85 -1.98 8.06 4.15
N PHE A 86 -1.00 7.21 3.85
CA PHE A 86 -0.12 7.38 2.69
C PHE A 86 -0.92 7.55 1.39
N TRP A 87 -1.87 6.65 1.13
CA TRP A 87 -2.65 6.68 -0.08
C TRP A 87 -3.62 7.86 -0.13
N LEU A 88 -4.18 8.30 1.01
CA LEU A 88 -4.99 9.52 1.06
C LEU A 88 -4.17 10.76 0.69
N VAL A 89 -2.94 10.87 1.18
CA VAL A 89 -2.02 11.97 0.81
C VAL A 89 -1.65 11.88 -0.67
N ALA A 90 -1.26 10.70 -1.15
CA ALA A 90 -0.91 10.49 -2.56
C ALA A 90 -2.09 10.82 -3.50
N ALA A 91 -3.30 10.39 -3.16
CA ALA A 91 -4.51 10.68 -3.93
C ALA A 91 -4.76 12.20 -4.06
N ASN A 92 -4.65 12.94 -2.95
CA ASN A 92 -4.80 14.40 -2.97
C ASN A 92 -3.72 15.06 -3.85
N HIS A 93 -2.47 14.58 -3.76
CA HIS A 93 -1.38 15.06 -4.60
C HIS A 93 -1.70 14.88 -6.10
N PHE A 94 -2.15 13.70 -6.52
CA PHE A 94 -2.49 13.43 -7.94
C PHE A 94 -3.75 14.16 -8.41
N ARG A 95 -4.68 14.47 -7.50
CA ARG A 95 -5.94 15.17 -7.83
C ARG A 95 -5.75 16.67 -8.00
N TYR A 96 -4.92 17.30 -7.16
CA TYR A 96 -4.79 18.75 -7.10
C TYR A 96 -3.46 19.30 -7.62
N GLY A 97 -2.50 18.43 -7.98
CA GLY A 97 -1.23 18.83 -8.59
C GLY A 97 -0.24 19.39 -7.56
N GLY A 98 0.19 18.56 -6.60
CA GLY A 98 1.15 18.96 -5.56
C GLY A 98 2.62 18.99 -6.03
N ASP A 99 3.50 19.48 -5.16
CA ASP A 99 4.95 19.47 -5.40
C ASP A 99 5.55 18.06 -5.33
N LYS A 100 6.21 17.63 -6.42
CA LYS A 100 6.72 16.26 -6.55
C LYS A 100 7.85 15.96 -5.57
N ASN A 101 8.68 16.95 -5.23
CA ASN A 101 9.77 16.77 -4.29
C ASN A 101 9.24 16.53 -2.86
N MET A 102 8.18 17.24 -2.48
CA MET A 102 7.47 17.00 -1.23
C MET A 102 6.90 15.58 -1.16
N LEU A 103 6.26 15.10 -2.24
CA LEU A 103 5.77 13.72 -2.28
C LEU A 103 6.93 12.71 -2.21
N GLY A 104 8.05 12.99 -2.88
CA GLY A 104 9.27 12.19 -2.78
C GLY A 104 9.78 12.10 -1.34
N ASN A 105 9.90 13.23 -0.64
CA ASN A 105 10.30 13.26 0.77
C ASN A 105 9.32 12.50 1.67
N PHE A 106 8.01 12.63 1.41
CA PHE A 106 6.98 11.88 2.11
C PHE A 106 7.14 10.37 1.92
N CYS A 107 7.37 9.90 0.69
CA CYS A 107 7.72 8.50 0.41
C CYS A 107 8.98 8.06 1.19
N GLY A 108 10.00 8.91 1.27
CA GLY A 108 11.23 8.61 2.02
C GLY A 108 10.97 8.39 3.51
N VAL A 109 10.19 9.28 4.15
CA VAL A 109 9.80 9.14 5.57
C VAL A 109 9.00 7.85 5.80
N VAL A 110 8.01 7.58 4.95
CA VAL A 110 7.20 6.35 5.02
C VAL A 110 8.07 5.11 4.81
N GLY A 111 9.05 5.17 3.91
CA GLY A 111 10.03 4.10 3.68
C GLY A 111 10.87 3.81 4.92
N ILE A 112 11.33 4.83 5.64
CA ILE A 112 12.07 4.67 6.90
C ILE A 112 11.19 4.00 7.97
N ILE A 113 9.95 4.46 8.14
CA ILE A 113 9.00 3.82 9.07
C ILE A 113 8.77 2.35 8.68
N THR A 114 8.64 2.08 7.37
CA THR A 114 8.46 0.71 6.84
C THR A 114 9.65 -0.20 7.15
N ILE A 115 10.89 0.31 7.16
CA ILE A 115 12.07 -0.46 7.61
C ILE A 115 11.86 -0.97 9.04
N PHE A 116 11.45 -0.11 9.96
CA PHE A 116 11.19 -0.51 11.35
C PHE A 116 10.06 -1.54 11.45
N LEU A 117 8.96 -1.34 10.72
CA LEU A 117 7.85 -2.29 10.67
C LEU A 117 8.29 -3.65 10.11
N THR A 118 9.13 -3.67 9.08
CA THR A 118 9.68 -4.91 8.51
C THR A 118 10.54 -5.67 9.51
N ILE A 119 11.41 -4.96 10.24
CA ILE A 119 12.23 -5.55 11.31
C ILE A 119 11.34 -6.17 12.39
N ILE A 120 10.27 -5.48 12.79
CA ILE A 120 9.31 -5.99 13.78
C ILE A 120 8.61 -7.24 13.23
N ALA A 121 8.11 -7.22 11.99
CA ALA A 121 7.47 -8.37 11.35
C ALA A 121 8.37 -9.61 11.37
N PHE A 122 9.65 -9.46 11.01
CA PHE A 122 10.62 -10.56 11.03
C PHE A 122 10.89 -11.08 12.45
N LYS A 123 11.01 -10.19 13.45
CA LYS A 123 11.16 -10.60 14.86
C LYS A 123 9.94 -11.36 15.40
N LEU A 124 8.76 -11.07 14.87
CA LEU A 124 7.52 -11.78 15.18
C LEU A 124 7.35 -13.09 14.38
N GLY A 125 8.30 -13.44 13.51
CA GLY A 125 8.20 -14.62 12.64
C GLY A 125 7.26 -14.44 11.44
N LEU A 126 6.70 -13.25 11.23
CA LEU A 126 5.76 -12.91 10.16
C LEU A 126 6.51 -12.62 8.84
N ILE A 127 7.39 -13.53 8.43
CA ILE A 127 8.29 -13.33 7.27
C ILE A 127 7.49 -13.37 5.97
N TRP A 128 6.71 -14.43 5.75
CA TRP A 128 5.88 -14.61 4.55
C TRP A 128 4.40 -14.68 4.93
N PRO A 129 3.50 -13.94 4.24
CA PRO A 129 3.79 -13.00 3.15
C PRO A 129 4.10 -11.58 3.64
N LEU A 130 3.76 -11.23 4.89
CA LEU A 130 3.73 -9.85 5.38
C LEU A 130 5.09 -9.16 5.32
N GLY A 131 6.12 -9.77 5.93
CA GLY A 131 7.45 -9.19 5.95
C GLY A 131 8.07 -9.01 4.56
N VAL A 132 7.83 -9.94 3.64
CA VAL A 132 8.25 -9.79 2.23
C VAL A 132 7.52 -8.64 1.55
N VAL A 133 6.21 -8.49 1.76
CA VAL A 133 5.43 -7.37 1.22
C VAL A 133 5.96 -6.04 1.75
N LEU A 134 6.22 -5.93 3.06
CA LEU A 134 6.80 -4.72 3.65
C LEU A 134 8.19 -4.43 3.08
N PHE A 135 9.03 -5.44 2.89
CA PHE A 135 10.33 -5.28 2.25
C PHE A 135 10.22 -4.76 0.81
N LEU A 136 9.28 -5.28 0.02
CA LEU A 136 9.03 -4.77 -1.33
C LEU A 136 8.53 -3.32 -1.31
N ILE A 137 7.72 -2.95 -0.31
CA ILE A 137 7.30 -1.56 -0.12
C ILE A 137 8.49 -0.64 0.19
N ILE A 138 9.50 -1.09 0.95
CA ILE A 138 10.74 -0.31 1.15
C ILE A 138 11.38 0.02 -0.21
N LEU A 139 11.55 -1.00 -1.07
CA LEU A 139 12.14 -0.82 -2.39
C LEU A 139 11.31 0.12 -3.28
N LEU A 140 9.98 0.00 -3.21
CA LEU A 140 9.06 0.93 -3.86
C LEU A 140 9.27 2.37 -3.38
N MET A 141 9.27 2.61 -2.06
CA MET A 141 9.37 3.94 -1.49
C MET A 141 10.67 4.65 -1.90
N PHE A 142 11.81 3.97 -1.83
CA PHE A 142 13.08 4.56 -2.26
C PHE A 142 13.18 4.73 -3.78
N SER A 143 12.55 3.85 -4.56
CA SER A 143 12.43 4.07 -6.01
C SER A 143 11.63 5.32 -6.31
N LEU A 144 10.53 5.56 -5.58
CA LEU A 144 9.70 6.76 -5.72
C LEU A 144 10.43 8.02 -5.29
N VAL A 145 11.23 7.99 -4.21
CA VAL A 145 12.08 9.13 -3.82
C VAL A 145 12.93 9.58 -4.99
N ILE A 146 13.71 8.66 -5.58
CA ILE A 146 14.62 8.98 -6.69
C ILE A 146 13.85 9.40 -7.94
N ALA A 147 12.74 8.72 -8.23
CA ALA A 147 11.89 9.04 -9.38
C ALA A 147 11.29 10.45 -9.29
N LEU A 148 10.86 10.87 -8.10
CA LEU A 148 10.14 12.13 -7.89
C LEU A 148 11.08 13.33 -7.69
N THR A 149 12.24 13.14 -7.04
CA THR A 149 13.20 14.24 -6.78
C THR A 149 14.24 14.41 -7.88
N GLY A 150 14.65 13.32 -8.53
CA GLY A 150 15.66 13.33 -9.59
C GLY A 150 15.09 13.23 -11.01
N ILE A 151 13.78 13.04 -11.16
CA ILE A 151 13.06 12.86 -12.44
C ILE A 151 13.77 11.84 -13.35
N ASN A 152 13.94 10.60 -12.85
CA ASN A 152 14.55 9.52 -13.63
C ASN A 152 13.50 8.47 -14.06
N PRO A 153 13.14 8.37 -15.36
CA PRO A 153 12.13 7.44 -15.85
C PRO A 153 12.38 5.97 -15.53
N LYS A 154 13.65 5.55 -15.34
CA LYS A 154 13.98 4.17 -14.97
C LYS A 154 13.44 3.81 -13.59
N PHE A 155 13.48 4.75 -12.65
CA PHE A 155 12.98 4.55 -11.29
C PHE A 155 11.46 4.58 -11.20
N ILE A 156 10.79 5.27 -12.14
CA ILE A 156 9.33 5.16 -12.30
C ILE A 156 8.96 3.73 -12.70
N LYS A 157 9.65 3.15 -13.69
CA LYS A 157 9.41 1.76 -14.11
C LYS A 157 9.76 0.77 -13.00
N ALA A 158 10.85 0.99 -12.26
CA ALA A 158 11.20 0.16 -11.10
C ALA A 158 10.10 0.19 -10.02
N ALA A 159 9.58 1.38 -9.68
CA ALA A 159 8.42 1.52 -8.80
C ALA A 159 7.22 0.72 -9.33
N GLY A 160 6.97 0.75 -10.64
CA GLY A 160 5.94 -0.05 -11.28
C GLY A 160 6.09 -1.55 -11.06
N VAL A 161 7.31 -2.08 -11.25
CA VAL A 161 7.63 -3.50 -10.97
C VAL A 161 7.38 -3.84 -9.50
N PHE A 162 7.85 -3.02 -8.56
CA PHE A 162 7.64 -3.28 -7.14
C PHE A 162 6.16 -3.26 -6.78
N ASN A 163 5.38 -2.34 -7.32
CA ASN A 163 3.92 -2.29 -7.14
C ASN A 163 3.23 -3.60 -7.59
N ILE A 164 3.64 -4.17 -8.73
CA ILE A 164 3.13 -5.46 -9.19
C ILE A 164 3.51 -6.59 -8.22
N LEU A 165 4.78 -6.65 -7.79
CA LEU A 165 5.25 -7.67 -6.86
C LEU A 165 4.56 -7.58 -5.49
N ILE A 166 4.32 -6.35 -4.99
CA ILE A 166 3.54 -6.09 -3.78
C ILE A 166 2.11 -6.59 -3.96
N GLY A 167 1.49 -6.33 -5.12
CA GLY A 167 0.15 -6.82 -5.43
C GLY A 167 0.06 -8.34 -5.39
N ILE A 168 1.04 -9.02 -6.01
CA ILE A 168 1.14 -10.49 -5.99
C ILE A 168 1.32 -11.02 -4.56
N GLY A 169 2.24 -10.44 -3.77
CA GLY A 169 2.42 -10.79 -2.37
C GLY A 169 1.15 -10.53 -1.53
N GLY A 170 0.46 -9.43 -1.83
CA GLY A 170 -0.81 -9.04 -1.22
C GLY A 170 -1.94 -10.02 -1.50
N LEU A 171 -1.94 -10.73 -2.64
CA LEU A 171 -2.93 -11.80 -2.89
C LEU A 171 -2.79 -12.95 -1.88
N PHE A 172 -1.58 -13.27 -1.42
CA PHE A 172 -1.38 -14.29 -0.38
C PHE A 172 -1.86 -13.79 0.99
N LEU A 173 -1.65 -12.50 1.32
CA LEU A 173 -2.22 -11.87 2.51
C LEU A 173 -3.75 -11.88 2.46
N PHE A 174 -4.32 -11.58 1.29
CA PHE A 174 -5.77 -11.54 1.10
C PHE A 174 -6.37 -12.94 1.26
N TRP A 175 -5.73 -13.95 0.66
CA TRP A 175 -6.12 -15.34 0.83
C TRP A 175 -6.10 -15.77 2.30
N ALA A 176 -5.04 -15.43 3.04
CA ALA A 176 -4.95 -15.71 4.48
C ALA A 176 -6.09 -15.04 5.25
N ALA A 177 -6.35 -13.75 4.99
CA ALA A 177 -7.44 -13.02 5.63
C ALA A 177 -8.81 -13.67 5.38
N VAL A 178 -9.10 -14.06 4.12
CA VAL A 178 -10.40 -14.62 3.76
C VAL A 178 -10.59 -16.05 4.28
N THR A 179 -9.54 -16.87 4.29
CA THR A 179 -9.66 -18.30 4.63
C THR A 179 -9.34 -18.64 6.09
N LYS A 180 -8.44 -17.90 6.72
CA LYS A 180 -8.00 -18.13 8.11
C LYS A 180 -8.56 -17.10 9.09
N GLY A 181 -9.17 -16.03 8.59
CA GLY A 181 -9.75 -14.95 9.39
C GLY A 181 -8.74 -13.91 9.89
N LEU A 182 -7.44 -14.08 9.62
CA LEU A 182 -6.36 -13.15 9.99
C LEU A 182 -5.26 -13.17 8.91
N VAL A 183 -4.60 -12.04 8.74
CA VAL A 183 -3.42 -11.84 7.87
C VAL A 183 -2.13 -12.36 8.52
N LEU A 184 -2.18 -12.59 9.84
CA LEU A 184 -1.10 -13.10 10.69
C LEU A 184 -0.84 -14.61 10.49
#